data_AF-A0A2N5BS85-F1
#
_entry.id   AF-A0A2N5BS85-F1
#
_cell.length_a   1.000
_cell.length_b   1.000
_cell.length_c   1.000
_cell.angle_alpha   90.00
_cell.angle_beta   90.00
_cell.angle_gamma   90.00
#
_symmetry.space_group_name_H-M   'P 1'
#
loop_
_entity.id
_entity.type
_entity.pdbx_description
1 polymer ?
#
loop_
_entity_poly.entity_id
_entity_poly.type
_entity_poly.pdbx_seq_one_letter_code
_entity_poly.pdbx_strand_id
1 'polypeptide(L)'
;MGTDVRVGVIDSGCTPEQASALLGARRFWLEDGQLREGDMLPDQLGHGSAVLAGLQREAGPVPVLLAQVFGAQASTSALQVAAALLWLVEAGVTLVNLSLGLQQDRPVLHQACAEALAAGVLLCASSPAQGGPVYPASYPGVIRVTGDARCAPGQWSWLGTRQADFGGYVGAGGRAGASLGCAALSGRIAALLRDEPGMGHQQVHDWLRHHAAFTGPERRGAGHG
;
A
#
# COMPACT_ATOMS: atom_id res chain seq x y z
N MET A 1 -25.45 3.94 -7.49
CA MET A 1 -24.52 3.60 -8.58
C MET A 1 -23.24 3.15 -7.90
N GLY A 2 -22.91 1.85 -7.96
CA GLY A 2 -21.68 1.35 -7.34
C GLY A 2 -20.48 1.94 -8.06
N THR A 3 -19.58 2.61 -7.33
CA THR A 3 -18.31 3.07 -7.88
C THR A 3 -17.44 1.84 -8.16
N ASP A 4 -17.06 1.62 -9.43
CA ASP A 4 -16.12 0.56 -9.77
C ASP A 4 -14.83 0.74 -8.97
N VAL A 5 -14.43 -0.32 -8.25
CA VAL A 5 -13.21 -0.33 -7.44
C VAL A 5 -12.01 -0.19 -8.35
N ARG A 6 -11.17 0.81 -8.10
CA ARG A 6 -9.90 1.02 -8.79
C ARG A 6 -8.79 1.12 -7.75
N VAL A 7 -7.69 0.43 -7.99
CA VAL A 7 -6.58 0.38 -7.05
C VAL A 7 -5.37 1.11 -7.63
N GLY A 8 -4.82 2.04 -6.87
CA GLY A 8 -3.54 2.68 -7.13
C GLY A 8 -2.40 1.95 -6.42
N VAL A 9 -1.27 1.77 -7.09
CA VAL A 9 -0.04 1.25 -6.50
C VAL A 9 1.07 2.28 -6.68
N ILE A 10 1.69 2.72 -5.58
CA ILE A 10 2.86 3.60 -5.63
C ILE A 10 4.11 2.79 -5.28
N ASP A 11 4.94 2.47 -6.28
CA ASP A 11 6.10 1.58 -6.10
C ASP A 11 7.19 1.77 -7.20
N SER A 12 7.99 0.75 -7.51
CA SER A 12 9.15 0.79 -8.42
C SER A 12 8.84 0.43 -9.87
N GLY A 13 7.58 0.18 -10.21
CA GLY A 13 7.14 -0.26 -11.53
C GLY A 13 6.57 -1.66 -11.50
N CYS A 14 6.47 -2.29 -12.66
CA CYS A 14 6.14 -3.71 -12.80
C CYS A 14 6.88 -4.34 -13.99
N THR A 15 6.69 -5.63 -14.22
CA THR A 15 7.19 -6.29 -15.44
C THR A 15 6.39 -5.83 -16.68
N PRO A 16 6.94 -5.97 -17.91
CA PRO A 16 6.21 -5.67 -19.13
C PRO A 16 4.90 -6.45 -19.27
N GLU A 17 4.87 -7.71 -18.83
CA GLU A 17 3.67 -8.55 -18.86
C GLU A 17 2.60 -7.99 -17.93
N GLN A 18 2.98 -7.60 -16.71
CA GLN A 18 2.06 -6.95 -15.77
C GLN A 18 1.55 -5.60 -16.29
N ALA A 19 2.42 -4.83 -16.97
CA ALA A 19 2.08 -3.52 -17.50
C ALA A 19 0.93 -3.58 -18.52
N SER A 20 0.85 -4.66 -19.31
CA SER A 20 -0.20 -4.85 -20.32
C SER A 20 -1.62 -4.95 -19.74
N ALA A 21 -1.74 -5.27 -18.44
CA ALA A 21 -3.02 -5.40 -17.75
C ALA A 21 -3.38 -4.16 -16.89
N LEU A 22 -2.51 -3.14 -16.83
CA LEU A 22 -2.78 -1.92 -16.08
C LEU A 22 -3.76 -1.02 -16.83
N LEU A 23 -4.64 -0.36 -16.08
CA LEU A 23 -5.53 0.68 -16.61
C LEU A 23 -4.75 1.96 -16.97
N GLY A 24 -3.65 2.20 -16.28
CA GLY A 24 -2.73 3.30 -16.55
C GLY A 24 -1.47 3.19 -15.71
N ALA A 25 -0.37 3.73 -16.22
CA ALA A 25 0.88 3.81 -15.49
C ALA A 25 1.57 5.14 -15.75
N ARG A 26 2.22 5.69 -14.74
CA ARG A 26 2.99 6.93 -14.85
C ARG A 26 4.19 6.91 -13.91
N ARG A 27 5.32 7.44 -14.36
CA ARG A 27 6.53 7.60 -13.55
C ARG A 27 6.69 9.02 -13.05
N PHE A 28 7.23 9.17 -11.85
CA PHE A 28 7.55 10.45 -11.22
C PHE A 28 8.99 10.41 -10.68
N TRP A 29 9.83 11.37 -11.11
CA TRP A 29 11.22 11.48 -10.66
C TRP A 29 11.63 12.92 -10.42
N LEU A 30 12.76 13.10 -9.73
CA LEU A 30 13.42 14.40 -9.62
C LEU A 30 14.58 14.47 -10.61
N GLU A 31 14.61 15.55 -11.38
CA GLU A 31 15.69 15.92 -12.28
C GLU A 31 16.06 17.38 -11.97
N ASP A 32 17.32 17.62 -11.58
CA ASP A 32 17.79 18.94 -11.16
C ASP A 32 16.91 19.60 -10.08
N GLY A 33 16.41 18.79 -9.15
CA GLY A 33 15.51 19.23 -8.06
C GLY A 33 14.09 19.55 -8.50
N GLN A 34 13.77 19.38 -9.79
CA GLN A 34 12.43 19.59 -10.34
C GLN A 34 11.70 18.26 -10.47
N LEU A 35 10.41 18.27 -10.15
CA LEU A 35 9.54 17.14 -10.43
C LEU A 35 9.35 16.98 -11.94
N ARG A 36 9.50 15.74 -12.40
CA ARG A 36 9.22 15.29 -13.76
C ARG A 36 8.25 14.14 -13.70
N GLU A 37 7.45 14.01 -14.75
CA GLU A 37 6.58 12.87 -14.98
C GLU A 37 6.70 12.37 -16.42
N GLY A 38 6.33 11.12 -16.65
CA GLY A 38 6.41 10.50 -17.97
C GLY A 38 6.07 9.01 -17.93
N ASP A 39 6.45 8.30 -19.00
CA ASP A 39 6.15 6.88 -19.13
C ASP A 39 6.86 6.03 -18.07
N MET A 40 6.16 4.99 -17.62
CA MET A 40 6.72 4.00 -16.72
C MET A 40 7.85 3.22 -17.40
N LEU A 41 8.93 2.99 -16.65
CA LEU A 41 10.01 2.10 -17.04
C LEU A 41 9.85 0.72 -16.38
N PRO A 42 10.39 -0.36 -16.98
CA PRO A 42 10.40 -1.67 -16.35
C PRO A 42 11.00 -1.63 -14.93
N ASP A 43 10.43 -2.43 -14.05
CA ASP A 43 10.86 -2.52 -12.66
C ASP A 43 12.26 -3.14 -12.52
N GLN A 44 13.26 -2.30 -12.24
CA GLN A 44 14.63 -2.74 -12.04
C GLN A 44 14.90 -3.26 -10.61
N LEU A 45 14.06 -2.87 -9.64
CA LEU A 45 14.19 -3.31 -8.24
C LEU A 45 13.51 -4.66 -8.01
N GLY A 46 12.52 -5.01 -8.83
CA GLY A 46 11.66 -6.19 -8.66
C GLY A 46 10.65 -6.06 -7.52
N HIS A 47 10.72 -4.98 -6.74
CA HIS A 47 9.88 -4.77 -5.56
C HIS A 47 8.43 -4.46 -5.96
N GLY A 48 8.22 -3.53 -6.88
CA GLY A 48 6.90 -3.16 -7.38
C GLY A 48 6.19 -4.31 -8.08
N SER A 49 6.94 -5.12 -8.83
CA SER A 49 6.43 -6.34 -9.47
C SER A 49 5.91 -7.35 -8.43
N ALA A 50 6.65 -7.53 -7.32
CA ALA A 50 6.26 -8.41 -6.22
C ALA A 50 5.07 -7.86 -5.42
N VAL A 51 5.02 -6.55 -5.18
CA VAL A 51 3.90 -5.85 -4.53
C VAL A 51 2.63 -6.00 -5.37
N LEU A 52 2.71 -5.74 -6.68
CA LEU A 52 1.57 -5.86 -7.59
C LEU A 52 1.04 -7.30 -7.62
N ALA A 53 1.93 -8.29 -7.72
CA ALA A 53 1.54 -9.70 -7.68
C ALA A 53 0.91 -10.10 -6.32
N GLY A 54 1.43 -9.56 -5.21
CA GLY A 54 0.89 -9.74 -3.86
C GLY A 54 -0.54 -9.22 -3.73
N LEU A 55 -0.75 -8.00 -4.22
CA LEU A 55 -2.05 -7.33 -4.20
C LEU A 55 -3.06 -8.06 -5.08
N GLN A 56 -2.71 -8.35 -6.33
CA GLN A 56 -3.62 -8.98 -7.29
C GLN A 56 -4.07 -10.38 -6.86
N ARG A 57 -3.19 -11.13 -6.18
CA ARG A 57 -3.54 -12.45 -5.62
C ARG A 57 -4.72 -12.37 -4.65
N GLU A 58 -4.77 -11.34 -3.83
CA GLU A 58 -5.81 -11.16 -2.81
C GLU A 58 -7.03 -10.41 -3.34
N ALA A 59 -6.83 -9.46 -4.27
CA ALA A 59 -7.89 -8.66 -4.84
C ALA A 59 -8.78 -9.45 -5.82
N GLY A 60 -8.21 -10.40 -6.55
CA GLY A 60 -8.84 -10.90 -7.78
C GLY A 60 -8.83 -9.85 -8.89
N PRO A 61 -9.72 -9.94 -9.91
CA PRO A 61 -9.73 -9.02 -11.03
C PRO A 61 -10.23 -7.64 -10.57
N VAL A 62 -9.31 -6.68 -10.46
CA VAL A 62 -9.60 -5.26 -10.22
C VAL A 62 -8.73 -4.41 -11.16
N PRO A 63 -9.27 -3.30 -11.71
CA PRO A 63 -8.46 -2.33 -12.43
C PRO A 63 -7.38 -1.73 -11.54
N VAL A 64 -6.13 -1.76 -12.01
CA VAL A 64 -4.98 -1.22 -11.30
C VAL A 64 -4.34 -0.09 -12.09
N LEU A 65 -4.00 1.00 -11.42
CA LEU A 65 -3.09 2.03 -11.91
C LEU A 65 -1.79 1.99 -11.11
N LEU A 66 -0.66 2.22 -11.78
CA LEU A 66 0.66 2.18 -11.14
C LEU A 66 1.39 3.51 -11.27
N ALA A 67 1.76 4.11 -10.15
CA ALA A 67 2.65 5.26 -10.09
C ALA A 67 4.07 4.83 -9.69
N GLN A 68 5.02 4.94 -10.61
CA GLN A 68 6.41 4.57 -10.37
C GLN A 68 7.17 5.74 -9.76
N VAL A 69 7.64 5.58 -8.51
CA VAL A 69 8.38 6.62 -7.76
C VAL A 69 9.80 6.22 -7.39
N PHE A 70 10.15 4.95 -7.59
CA PHE A 70 11.52 4.45 -7.46
C PHE A 70 12.14 4.25 -8.85
N GLY A 71 13.43 4.56 -8.96
CA GLY A 71 14.24 4.25 -10.13
C GLY A 71 15.06 2.97 -9.92
N ALA A 72 16.32 2.98 -10.37
CA ALA A 72 17.26 1.88 -10.12
C ALA A 72 17.70 1.76 -8.65
N GLN A 73 17.52 2.82 -7.85
CA GLN A 73 17.79 2.85 -6.43
C GLN A 73 16.47 2.85 -5.65
N ALA A 74 16.47 2.19 -4.48
CA ALA A 74 15.35 2.18 -3.53
C ALA A 74 15.24 3.50 -2.75
N SER A 75 15.33 4.62 -3.44
CA SER A 75 15.16 5.97 -2.88
C SER A 75 14.11 6.73 -3.66
N THR A 76 13.31 7.50 -2.93
CA THR A 76 12.29 8.40 -3.48
C THR A 76 12.15 9.61 -2.58
N SER A 77 11.40 10.61 -3.02
CA SER A 77 11.17 11.85 -2.28
C SER A 77 9.69 12.03 -1.93
N ALA A 78 9.43 12.80 -0.87
CA ALA A 78 8.08 13.19 -0.49
C ALA A 78 7.33 13.90 -1.63
N LEU A 79 8.05 14.67 -2.47
CA LEU A 79 7.48 15.37 -3.62
C LEU A 79 7.04 14.39 -4.72
N GLN A 80 7.86 13.39 -5.05
CA GLN A 80 7.48 12.34 -6.01
C GLN A 80 6.26 11.54 -5.53
N VAL A 81 6.25 11.12 -4.27
CA VAL A 81 5.14 10.34 -3.69
C VAL A 81 3.86 11.16 -3.62
N ALA A 82 3.93 12.44 -3.26
CA ALA A 82 2.78 13.34 -3.25
C ALA A 82 2.18 13.51 -4.66
N ALA A 83 3.02 13.77 -5.67
CA ALA A 83 2.56 13.90 -7.05
C ALA A 83 1.93 12.60 -7.59
N ALA A 84 2.57 11.46 -7.32
CA ALA A 84 2.05 10.15 -7.65
C ALA A 84 0.67 9.89 -7.03
N LEU A 85 0.51 10.25 -5.76
CA LEU A 85 -0.76 10.08 -5.04
C LEU A 85 -1.87 10.95 -5.65
N LEU A 86 -1.58 12.23 -5.90
CA LEU A 86 -2.56 13.15 -6.50
C LEU A 86 -2.98 12.71 -7.90
N TRP A 87 -2.03 12.26 -8.73
CA TRP A 87 -2.35 11.68 -10.04
C TRP A 87 -3.30 10.47 -9.94
N LEU A 88 -3.08 9.58 -8.95
CA LEU A 88 -3.97 8.45 -8.73
C LEU A 88 -5.38 8.90 -8.27
N VAL A 89 -5.45 9.91 -7.39
CA VAL A 89 -6.72 10.50 -6.95
C VAL A 89 -7.48 11.09 -8.13
N GLU A 90 -6.82 11.85 -8.99
CA GLU A 90 -7.41 12.40 -10.24
C GLU A 90 -7.90 11.29 -11.18
N ALA A 91 -7.20 10.14 -11.23
CA ALA A 91 -7.61 8.98 -12.01
C ALA A 91 -8.81 8.21 -11.40
N GLY A 92 -9.30 8.63 -10.24
CA GLY A 92 -10.48 8.07 -9.58
C GLY A 92 -10.21 6.72 -8.92
N VAL A 93 -9.02 6.50 -8.36
CA VAL A 93 -8.78 5.33 -7.51
C VAL A 93 -9.61 5.39 -6.23
N THR A 94 -10.06 4.24 -5.76
CA THR A 94 -10.79 4.09 -4.48
C THR A 94 -9.88 3.68 -3.33
N LEU A 95 -8.74 3.05 -3.64
CA LEU A 95 -7.77 2.53 -2.70
C LEU A 95 -6.37 2.74 -3.26
N VAL A 96 -5.42 3.15 -2.43
CA VAL A 96 -4.00 3.25 -2.79
C VAL A 96 -3.15 2.41 -1.85
N ASN A 97 -2.32 1.54 -2.41
CA ASN A 97 -1.25 0.83 -1.71
C ASN A 97 0.07 1.60 -1.84
N LEU A 98 0.66 1.97 -0.70
CA LEU A 98 1.96 2.63 -0.59
C LEU A 98 2.94 1.73 0.17
N SER A 99 3.67 0.90 -0.57
CA SER A 99 4.66 -0.04 -0.02
C SER A 99 6.03 0.64 0.21
N LEU A 100 6.00 1.79 0.87
CA LEU A 100 7.18 2.60 1.17
C LEU A 100 7.05 3.30 2.52
N GLY A 101 8.17 3.84 3.01
CA GLY A 101 8.21 4.65 4.22
C GLY A 101 9.37 5.65 4.20
N LEU A 102 9.04 6.94 4.24
CA LEU A 102 9.99 8.04 4.38
C LEU A 102 10.21 8.36 5.86
N GLN A 103 11.44 8.67 6.26
CA GLN A 103 11.78 8.94 7.67
C GLN A 103 11.31 10.30 8.18
N GLN A 104 11.04 11.24 7.28
CA GLN A 104 10.75 12.62 7.63
C GLN A 104 9.32 12.97 7.26
N ASP A 105 8.62 13.61 8.20
CA ASP A 105 7.37 14.30 7.93
C ASP A 105 7.65 15.48 7.00
N ARG A 106 6.89 15.56 5.92
CA ARG A 106 7.02 16.61 4.91
C ARG A 106 5.64 17.16 4.59
N PRO A 107 5.42 18.48 4.72
CA PRO A 107 4.12 19.11 4.51
C PRO A 107 3.47 18.75 3.18
N VAL A 108 4.25 18.65 2.09
CA VAL A 108 3.75 18.30 0.76
C VAL A 108 3.10 16.91 0.71
N LEU A 109 3.68 15.93 1.41
CA LEU A 109 3.14 14.57 1.44
C LEU A 109 1.97 14.48 2.42
N HIS A 110 2.07 15.16 3.57
CA HIS A 110 0.96 15.25 4.52
C HIS A 110 -0.30 15.83 3.84
N GLN A 111 -0.13 16.92 3.10
CA GLN A 111 -1.22 17.57 2.38
C GLN A 111 -1.82 16.66 1.29
N ALA A 112 -0.99 16.00 0.48
CA ALA A 112 -1.47 15.06 -0.54
C ALA A 112 -2.24 13.88 0.08
N CYS A 113 -1.80 13.34 1.22
CA CYS A 113 -2.54 12.30 1.94
C CYS A 113 -3.88 12.82 2.48
N ALA A 114 -3.90 14.03 3.06
CA ALA A 114 -5.13 14.64 3.55
C ALA A 114 -6.14 14.88 2.41
N GLU A 115 -5.68 15.33 1.24
CA GLU A 115 -6.54 15.53 0.06
C GLU A 115 -7.09 14.21 -0.48
N ALA A 116 -6.27 13.16 -0.57
CA ALA A 116 -6.72 11.83 -0.98
C ALA A 116 -7.79 11.28 -0.03
N LEU A 117 -7.58 11.40 1.28
CA LEU A 117 -8.54 10.96 2.30
C LEU A 117 -9.84 11.78 2.24
N ALA A 118 -9.74 13.10 2.04
CA ALA A 118 -10.91 13.97 1.88
C ALA A 118 -11.72 13.65 0.61
N ALA A 119 -11.07 13.16 -0.44
CA ALA A 119 -11.71 12.64 -1.64
C ALA A 119 -12.34 11.24 -1.45
N GLY A 120 -12.24 10.65 -0.26
CA GLY A 120 -12.78 9.33 0.06
C GLY A 120 -11.88 8.16 -0.35
N VAL A 121 -10.63 8.42 -0.76
CA VAL A 121 -9.67 7.39 -1.13
C VAL A 121 -9.09 6.75 0.12
N LEU A 122 -9.12 5.42 0.19
CA LEU A 122 -8.46 4.67 1.25
C LEU A 122 -6.96 4.62 1.00
N LEU A 123 -6.16 4.88 2.03
CA LEU A 123 -4.70 4.81 1.94
C LEU A 123 -4.19 3.67 2.84
N CYS A 124 -3.52 2.68 2.24
CA CYS A 124 -2.80 1.64 2.96
C CYS A 124 -1.31 1.86 2.79
N ALA A 125 -0.58 2.06 3.88
CA ALA A 125 0.86 2.29 3.83
C ALA A 125 1.63 1.31 4.70
N SER A 126 2.74 0.83 4.15
CA SER A 126 3.63 -0.08 4.88
C SER A 126 4.30 0.64 6.05
N SER A 127 4.31 -0.01 7.21
CA SER A 127 4.96 0.46 8.43
C SER A 127 5.89 -0.64 8.96
N PRO A 128 7.12 -0.32 9.36
CA PRO A 128 8.01 -1.31 9.93
C PRO A 128 7.45 -1.80 11.27
N ALA A 129 7.58 -3.10 11.55
CA ALA A 129 7.10 -3.69 12.80
C ALA A 129 7.82 -3.12 14.05
N GLN A 130 9.01 -2.53 13.85
CA GLN A 130 9.85 -1.94 14.89
C GLN A 130 10.53 -0.67 14.36
N GLY A 131 10.95 0.21 15.26
CA GLY A 131 11.65 1.45 14.92
C GLY A 131 10.76 2.69 14.99
N GLY A 132 11.27 3.77 14.39
CA GLY A 132 10.61 5.08 14.37
C GLY A 132 9.43 5.14 13.39
N PRO A 133 8.60 6.20 13.49
CA PRO A 133 7.52 6.44 12.56
C PRO A 133 8.06 6.62 11.15
N VAL A 134 7.32 6.11 10.16
CA VAL A 134 7.56 6.35 8.74
C VAL A 134 6.33 6.98 8.11
N TYR A 135 6.54 7.74 7.05
CA TYR A 135 5.50 8.47 6.33
C TYR A 135 5.34 7.89 4.92
N PRO A 136 4.11 7.67 4.45
CA PRO A 136 2.86 8.24 4.97
C PRO A 136 2.14 7.43 6.05
N ALA A 137 2.62 6.24 6.44
CA ALA A 137 1.94 5.41 7.44
C ALA A 137 1.62 6.12 8.76
N SER A 138 2.43 7.11 9.17
CA SER A 138 2.18 7.83 10.43
C SER A 138 1.18 8.98 10.31
N TYR A 139 0.63 9.27 9.13
CA TYR A 139 -0.36 10.34 8.97
C TYR A 139 -1.76 9.91 9.41
N PRO A 140 -2.56 10.83 10.00
CA PRO A 140 -3.94 10.55 10.38
C PRO A 140 -4.76 10.04 9.20
N GLY A 141 -5.53 8.98 9.43
CA GLY A 141 -6.43 8.41 8.42
C GLY A 141 -5.78 7.38 7.48
N VAL A 142 -4.45 7.21 7.53
CA VAL A 142 -3.77 6.14 6.77
C VAL A 142 -3.89 4.82 7.53
N ILE A 143 -4.29 3.75 6.84
CA ILE A 143 -4.31 2.39 7.37
C ILE A 143 -2.88 1.85 7.40
N ARG A 144 -2.38 1.55 8.59
CA ARG A 144 -0.96 1.23 8.82
C ARG A 144 -0.76 -0.27 8.82
N VAL A 145 0.03 -0.77 7.89
CA VAL A 145 0.13 -2.21 7.65
C VAL A 145 1.57 -2.69 7.77
N THR A 146 1.78 -3.77 8.49
CA THR A 146 3.08 -4.47 8.51
C THR A 146 2.95 -5.91 8.05
N GLY A 147 4.06 -6.65 8.04
CA GLY A 147 4.06 -8.07 7.73
C GLY A 147 3.79 -8.92 8.96
N ASP A 148 2.99 -9.98 8.82
CA ASP A 148 2.72 -10.94 9.89
C ASP A 148 2.87 -12.38 9.38
N ALA A 149 3.87 -13.08 9.91
CA ALA A 149 4.21 -14.44 9.50
C ALA A 149 3.15 -15.48 9.92
N ARG A 150 2.23 -15.14 10.83
CA ARG A 150 1.11 -16.01 11.21
C ARG A 150 0.06 -16.11 10.10
N CYS A 151 -0.04 -15.09 9.26
CA CYS A 151 -1.07 -15.02 8.24
C CYS A 151 -0.75 -15.99 7.09
N ALA A 152 -1.76 -16.74 6.65
CA ALA A 152 -1.77 -17.44 5.37
C ALA A 152 -2.39 -16.54 4.27
N PRO A 153 -2.36 -16.94 2.98
CA PRO A 153 -3.16 -16.26 1.95
C PRO A 153 -4.61 -16.06 2.39
N GLY A 154 -5.17 -14.88 2.12
CA GLY A 154 -6.51 -14.50 2.57
C GLY A 154 -6.65 -14.10 4.05
N GLN A 155 -5.58 -14.18 4.85
CA GLN A 155 -5.62 -13.82 6.27
C GLN A 155 -4.88 -12.53 6.56
N TRP A 156 -5.32 -11.85 7.61
CA TRP A 156 -4.68 -10.70 8.21
C TRP A 156 -4.87 -10.71 9.73
N SER A 157 -4.07 -9.92 10.43
CA SER A 157 -4.16 -9.72 11.87
C SER A 157 -4.56 -8.29 12.21
N TRP A 158 -5.33 -8.13 13.27
CA TRP A 158 -5.50 -6.86 13.96
C TRP A 158 -4.42 -6.75 15.03
N LEU A 159 -3.45 -5.86 14.82
CA LEU A 159 -2.32 -5.67 15.72
C LEU A 159 -2.62 -4.62 16.79
N GLY A 160 -3.23 -3.49 16.39
CA GLY A 160 -3.55 -2.38 17.29
C GLY A 160 -2.34 -1.83 18.04
N THR A 161 -1.17 -1.85 17.40
CA THR A 161 0.10 -1.40 18.01
C THR A 161 0.38 0.06 17.68
N ARG A 162 1.40 0.64 18.30
CA ARG A 162 1.87 1.98 17.94
C ARG A 162 2.35 2.03 16.49
N GLN A 163 2.94 0.95 15.99
CA GLN A 163 3.58 0.88 14.68
C GLN A 163 2.60 0.58 13.54
N ALA A 164 1.67 -0.35 13.77
CA ALA A 164 0.74 -0.81 12.74
C ALA A 164 -0.62 -1.18 13.33
N ASP A 165 -1.66 -0.90 12.56
CA ASP A 165 -3.05 -1.30 12.81
C ASP A 165 -3.21 -2.78 12.48
N PHE A 166 -2.70 -3.19 11.32
CA PHE A 166 -2.88 -4.54 10.79
C PHE A 166 -1.57 -5.21 10.36
N GLY A 167 -1.57 -6.53 10.35
CA GLY A 167 -0.52 -7.37 9.79
C GLY A 167 -1.05 -8.20 8.62
N GLY A 168 -0.35 -8.19 7.49
CA GLY A 168 -0.75 -8.94 6.29
C GLY A 168 0.19 -10.10 5.97
N TYR A 169 -0.27 -11.00 5.10
CA TYR A 169 0.53 -12.12 4.61
C TYR A 169 1.77 -11.67 3.84
N VAL A 170 2.92 -12.29 4.15
CA VAL A 170 4.25 -11.92 3.61
C VAL A 170 4.83 -12.95 2.62
N GLY A 171 4.06 -13.95 2.21
CA GLY A 171 4.54 -15.03 1.34
C GLY A 171 5.18 -16.21 2.08
N ALA A 172 5.41 -17.30 1.34
CA ALA A 172 6.12 -18.48 1.84
C ALA A 172 7.64 -18.21 1.82
N GLY A 173 8.24 -18.05 3.00
CA GLY A 173 9.68 -17.73 3.11
C GLY A 173 10.09 -16.97 4.38
N GLY A 174 9.14 -16.61 5.25
CA GLY A 174 9.42 -16.18 6.64
C GLY A 174 10.13 -14.85 6.82
N ARG A 175 10.55 -14.15 5.75
CA ARG A 175 11.01 -12.76 5.83
C ARG A 175 9.79 -11.84 5.80
N ALA A 176 9.45 -11.29 6.97
CA ALA A 176 8.37 -10.33 7.13
C ALA A 176 8.68 -9.02 6.39
N GLY A 177 8.19 -8.89 5.15
CA GLY A 177 8.24 -7.65 4.40
C GLY A 177 6.97 -6.83 4.64
N ALA A 178 7.08 -5.67 5.30
CA ALA A 178 5.95 -4.77 5.51
C ALA A 178 5.24 -4.42 4.19
N SER A 179 5.99 -4.29 3.10
CA SER A 179 5.49 -4.07 1.74
C SER A 179 4.56 -5.18 1.25
N LEU A 180 4.93 -6.44 1.43
CA LEU A 180 4.12 -7.59 0.99
C LEU A 180 2.86 -7.74 1.85
N GLY A 181 2.99 -7.52 3.17
CA GLY A 181 1.84 -7.50 4.07
C GLY A 181 0.85 -6.38 3.72
N CYS A 182 1.37 -5.18 3.42
CA CYS A 182 0.57 -4.05 2.94
C CYS A 182 -0.14 -4.37 1.62
N ALA A 183 0.56 -4.95 0.66
CA ALA A 183 0.00 -5.35 -0.62
C ALA A 183 -1.13 -6.38 -0.46
N ALA A 184 -0.90 -7.42 0.34
CA ALA A 184 -1.89 -8.46 0.59
C ALA A 184 -3.16 -7.90 1.25
N LEU A 185 -3.01 -7.05 2.27
CA LEU A 185 -4.16 -6.42 2.92
C LEU A 185 -4.89 -5.44 1.99
N SER A 186 -4.16 -4.66 1.19
CA SER A 186 -4.75 -3.77 0.19
C SER A 186 -5.57 -4.57 -0.83
N GLY A 187 -5.07 -5.73 -1.26
CA GLY A 187 -5.83 -6.62 -2.13
C GLY A 187 -7.12 -7.13 -1.47
N ARG A 188 -7.05 -7.52 -0.19
CA ARG A 188 -8.24 -7.92 0.58
C ARG A 188 -9.26 -6.80 0.71
N ILE A 189 -8.81 -5.56 0.94
CA ILE A 189 -9.67 -4.38 0.98
C ILE A 189 -10.32 -4.13 -0.38
N ALA A 190 -9.57 -4.26 -1.48
CA ALA A 190 -10.13 -4.12 -2.82
C ALA A 190 -11.21 -5.18 -3.11
N ALA A 191 -11.00 -6.43 -2.67
CA ALA A 191 -12.02 -7.47 -2.77
C ALA A 191 -13.26 -7.14 -1.94
N LEU A 192 -13.08 -6.67 -0.71
CA LEU A 192 -14.18 -6.22 0.16
C LEU A 192 -14.98 -5.08 -0.49
N LEU A 193 -14.32 -4.05 -1.01
CA LEU A 193 -14.99 -2.90 -1.64
C LEU A 193 -15.76 -3.29 -2.91
N ARG A 194 -15.36 -4.36 -3.59
CA ARG A 194 -16.08 -4.88 -4.76
C ARG A 194 -17.35 -5.63 -4.33
N ASP A 195 -17.24 -6.41 -3.26
CA ASP A 195 -18.35 -7.21 -2.75
C ASP A 195 -19.35 -6.35 -1.95
N GLU A 196 -18.87 -5.30 -1.28
CA GLU A 196 -19.63 -4.34 -0.47
C GLU A 196 -19.30 -2.88 -0.89
N PRO A 197 -19.84 -2.39 -2.03
CA PRO A 197 -19.55 -1.06 -2.53
C PRO A 197 -20.04 0.07 -1.61
N GLY A 198 -19.26 1.15 -1.53
CA GLY A 198 -19.63 2.35 -0.79
C GLY A 198 -19.24 2.35 0.69
N MET A 199 -18.51 1.34 1.18
CA MET A 199 -17.91 1.38 2.50
C MET A 199 -16.90 2.52 2.60
N GLY A 200 -17.14 3.44 3.53
CA GLY A 200 -16.18 4.50 3.87
C GLY A 200 -15.03 3.98 4.73
N HIS A 201 -14.04 4.84 4.96
CA HIS A 201 -12.82 4.50 5.69
C HIS A 201 -13.08 3.83 7.05
N GLN A 202 -13.91 4.43 7.91
CA GLN A 202 -14.18 3.88 9.24
C GLN A 202 -14.86 2.49 9.16
N GLN A 203 -15.79 2.31 8.21
CA GLN A 203 -16.49 1.04 8.01
C GLN A 203 -15.52 -0.06 7.57
N VAL A 204 -14.61 0.23 6.63
CA VAL A 204 -13.57 -0.72 6.21
C VAL A 204 -12.66 -1.06 7.37
N HIS A 205 -12.17 -0.05 8.10
CA HIS A 205 -11.28 -0.26 9.24
C HIS A 205 -11.93 -1.16 10.31
N ASP A 206 -13.18 -0.87 10.69
CA ASP A 206 -13.91 -1.65 11.69
C ASP A 206 -14.21 -3.06 11.18
N TRP A 207 -14.56 -3.22 9.90
CA TRP A 207 -14.78 -4.54 9.32
C TRP A 207 -13.51 -5.39 9.37
N LEU A 208 -12.37 -4.83 8.95
CA LEU A 208 -11.07 -5.52 9.01
C LEU A 208 -10.71 -5.93 10.43
N ARG A 209 -10.97 -5.07 11.42
CA ARG A 209 -10.72 -5.38 12.82
C ARG A 209 -11.55 -6.57 13.31
N HIS A 210 -12.84 -6.61 12.99
CA HIS A 210 -13.75 -7.67 13.46
C HIS A 210 -13.51 -9.03 12.76
N HIS A 211 -12.99 -9.02 11.54
CA HIS A 211 -12.80 -10.22 10.72
C HIS A 211 -11.33 -10.69 10.66
N ALA A 212 -10.44 -10.10 11.46
CA ALA A 212 -9.04 -10.51 11.51
C ALA A 212 -8.87 -11.94 12.04
N ALA A 213 -8.03 -12.73 11.37
CA ALA A 213 -7.73 -14.11 11.76
C ALA A 213 -6.92 -14.17 13.08
N PHE A 214 -6.16 -13.13 13.38
CA PHE A 214 -5.38 -13.01 14.62
C PHE A 214 -5.60 -11.65 15.26
N THR A 215 -5.56 -11.59 16.59
CA THR A 215 -5.63 -10.35 17.37
C THR A 215 -4.39 -10.21 18.25
N GLY A 216 -3.82 -9.00 18.25
CA GLY A 216 -2.61 -8.64 18.98
C GLY A 216 -1.31 -9.02 18.25
N PRO A 217 -0.17 -8.46 18.67
CA PRO A 217 1.13 -8.73 18.06
C PRO A 217 1.56 -10.19 18.25
N GLU A 218 2.35 -10.71 17.30
CA GLU A 218 3.00 -12.02 17.44
C GLU A 218 3.89 -12.00 18.69
N ARG A 219 3.54 -12.82 19.68
CA ARG A 219 4.42 -13.11 20.81
C ARG A 219 5.18 -14.37 20.45
N ARG A 220 6.39 -14.23 19.90
CA ARG A 220 7.33 -15.35 19.90
C ARG A 220 7.66 -15.63 21.37
N GLY A 221 7.06 -16.68 21.92
CA GLY A 221 7.44 -17.16 23.23
C GLY A 221 8.94 -17.41 23.23
N ALA A 222 9.63 -16.98 24.29
CA ALA A 222 10.92 -17.55 24.62
C ALA A 222 10.70 -19.07 24.72
N GLY A 223 11.14 -19.81 23.70
CA GLY A 223 11.16 -21.26 23.76
C GLY A 223 12.05 -21.67 24.92
N HIS A 224 11.43 -22.19 25.96
CA HIS A 224 12.09 -23.05 26.93
C HIS A 224 12.65 -24.28 26.18
N GLY A 225 13.91 -24.61 26.42
CA GLY A 225 14.51 -25.92 26.16
C GLY A 225 15.25 -26.05 24.85
#